data_AF-A0A2H0SCU9-F1
#
_entry.id   AF-A0A2H0SCU9-F1
#
_cell.length_a   1.000
_cell.length_b   1.000
_cell.length_c   1.000
_cell.angle_alpha   90.00
_cell.angle_beta   90.00
_cell.angle_gamma   90.00
#
_symmetry.space_group_name_H-M   'P 1'
#
loop_
_entity.id
_entity.type
_entity.pdbx_description
1 polymer ?
#
loop_
_entity_poly.entity_id
_entity_poly.type
_entity_poly.pdbx_seq_one_letter_code
_entity_poly.pdbx_strand_id
1 'polypeptide(L)'
;GAQAAHAAVSIYANDGGYYTAYGPGQYWYQVDNEGYCYDSGSCSPTTMKYTWSGCSLSNYAKWDNGVGPSGWATHDTYIPGTNATNPGAPYLLSYNTASQYHFSINQNSYYDAWVRTDPSDPWWYNIGNVWLDDNPCNGSSKIGFDEMKIAD
;
A
#
# COMPACT_ATOMS: atom_id res chain seq x y z
N GLY A 1 20.73 6.88 30.32
CA GLY A 1 19.99 7.40 29.16
C GLY A 1 20.03 6.34 28.10
N ALA A 2 18.92 5.63 27.91
CA ALA A 2 18.83 4.60 26.88
C ALA A 2 18.60 5.30 25.55
N GLN A 3 19.56 5.19 24.63
CA GLN A 3 19.30 5.44 23.22
C GLN A 3 18.16 4.51 22.82
N ALA A 4 17.02 5.10 22.43
CA ALA A 4 15.92 4.38 21.82
C ALA A 4 16.51 3.59 20.64
N ALA A 5 16.34 2.27 20.65
CA ALA A 5 16.62 1.45 19.50
C ALA A 5 15.81 2.03 18.34
N HIS A 6 16.49 2.39 17.23
CA HIS A 6 15.80 2.83 16.03
C HIS A 6 14.92 1.67 15.55
N ALA A 7 13.61 1.89 15.46
CA ALA A 7 12.69 1.01 14.74
C ALA A 7 13.28 0.69 13.35
N ALA A 8 13.40 -0.59 13.00
CA ALA A 8 13.74 -1.02 11.66
C ALA A 8 12.56 -0.70 10.74
N VAL A 9 12.80 0.16 9.76
CA VAL A 9 11.79 0.57 8.77
C VAL A 9 12.07 -0.16 7.47
N SER A 10 11.08 -0.88 6.96
CA SER A 10 11.11 -1.52 5.65
C SER A 10 10.09 -0.86 4.72
N ILE A 11 10.54 -0.50 3.52
CA ILE A 11 9.69 0.05 2.45
C ILE A 11 9.59 -0.98 1.33
N TYR A 12 8.36 -1.30 0.95
CA TYR A 12 8.04 -2.24 -0.12
C TYR A 12 7.54 -1.45 -1.32
N ALA A 13 8.46 -1.19 -2.26
CA ALA A 13 8.16 -0.40 -3.45
C ALA A 13 7.15 -1.10 -4.37
N ASN A 14 6.22 -0.34 -4.95
CA ASN A 14 5.46 -0.82 -6.09
C ASN A 14 6.43 -1.03 -7.27
N ASP A 15 6.16 -2.04 -8.10
CA ASP A 15 7.08 -2.50 -9.16
C ASP A 15 8.50 -2.90 -8.73
N GLY A 16 8.78 -2.95 -7.43
CA GLY A 16 9.98 -3.57 -6.85
C GLY A 16 9.85 -5.10 -6.76
N GLY A 17 10.90 -5.76 -6.26
CA GLY A 17 10.93 -7.22 -6.12
C GLY A 17 9.88 -7.83 -5.19
N TYR A 18 9.19 -6.99 -4.43
CA TYR A 18 8.12 -7.36 -3.50
C TYR A 18 6.72 -7.13 -4.08
N TYR A 19 6.59 -6.52 -5.26
CA TYR A 19 5.30 -6.14 -5.83
C TYR A 19 4.86 -7.10 -6.93
N THR A 20 3.57 -7.42 -6.98
CA THR A 20 2.98 -8.13 -8.10
C THR A 20 1.63 -7.53 -8.45
N ALA A 21 1.49 -7.06 -9.69
CA ALA A 21 0.23 -6.64 -10.27
C ALA A 21 -0.45 -7.80 -10.98
N TYR A 22 -1.76 -7.96 -10.76
CA TYR A 22 -2.61 -8.96 -11.37
C TYR A 22 -3.72 -8.30 -12.19
N GLY A 23 -4.28 -9.06 -13.14
CA GLY A 23 -5.35 -8.60 -14.03
C GLY A 23 -4.87 -8.14 -15.42
N PRO A 24 -5.78 -7.67 -16.28
CA PRO A 24 -5.45 -7.25 -17.64
C PRO A 24 -4.52 -6.04 -17.67
N GLY A 25 -3.39 -6.17 -18.38
CA GLY A 25 -2.37 -5.11 -18.47
C GLY A 25 -2.88 -3.78 -19.03
N GLN A 26 -3.88 -3.81 -19.92
CA GLN A 26 -4.46 -2.61 -20.54
C GLN A 26 -5.22 -1.68 -19.56
N TYR A 27 -5.49 -2.14 -18.33
CA TYR A 27 -6.15 -1.35 -17.29
C TYR A 27 -5.19 -0.84 -16.21
N TRP A 28 -3.91 -1.22 -16.30
CA TRP A 28 -2.84 -0.68 -15.48
C TRP A 28 -2.25 0.54 -16.17
N TYR A 29 -2.34 1.68 -15.48
CA TYR A 29 -1.73 2.93 -15.91
C TYR A 29 -0.55 3.24 -14.99
N GLN A 30 0.52 3.79 -15.57
CA GLN A 30 1.72 4.20 -14.84
C GLN A 30 1.85 5.71 -14.90
N VAL A 31 2.35 6.29 -13.80
CA VAL A 31 2.71 7.70 -13.70
C VAL A 31 4.17 7.77 -13.26
N ASP A 32 5.00 8.40 -14.08
CA ASP A 32 6.40 8.60 -13.77
C ASP A 32 6.59 9.81 -12.85
N ASN A 33 7.66 9.81 -12.04
CA ASN A 33 8.00 10.87 -11.10
C ASN A 33 6.91 11.13 -10.05
N GLU A 34 6.37 10.04 -9.51
CA GLU A 34 5.29 10.05 -8.52
C GLU A 34 5.54 8.92 -7.52
N GLY A 35 5.02 9.09 -6.31
CA GLY A 35 5.10 8.11 -5.23
C GLY A 35 6.29 8.31 -4.29
N TYR A 36 6.33 7.54 -3.21
CA TYR A 36 7.29 7.77 -2.12
C TYR A 36 8.73 7.60 -2.59
N CYS A 37 9.02 6.64 -3.47
CA CYS A 37 10.36 6.44 -4.00
C CYS A 37 10.85 7.64 -4.82
N TYR A 38 9.95 8.34 -5.53
CA TYR A 38 10.28 9.60 -6.17
C TYR A 38 10.53 10.71 -5.13
N ASP A 39 9.59 10.92 -4.21
CA ASP A 39 9.65 12.03 -3.25
C ASP A 39 10.81 11.92 -2.27
N SER A 40 11.13 10.69 -1.85
CA SER A 40 12.23 10.41 -0.91
C SER A 40 13.60 10.29 -1.60
N GLY A 41 13.63 9.91 -2.87
CA GLY A 41 14.86 9.49 -3.58
C GLY A 41 15.57 8.29 -2.96
N SER A 42 14.90 7.55 -2.08
CA SER A 42 15.51 6.49 -1.25
C SER A 42 15.28 5.07 -1.77
N CYS A 43 14.42 4.91 -2.78
CA CYS A 43 14.09 3.62 -3.36
C CYS A 43 13.76 3.76 -4.86
N SER A 44 13.49 2.63 -5.50
CA SER A 44 13.24 2.52 -6.94
C SER A 44 12.22 1.40 -7.18
N PRO A 45 11.36 1.51 -8.20
CA PRO A 45 11.25 2.61 -9.18
C PRO A 45 10.60 3.90 -8.64
N THR A 46 10.76 5.02 -9.35
CA THR A 46 10.18 6.34 -9.01
C THR A 46 8.88 6.58 -9.80
N THR A 47 8.01 5.57 -9.79
CA THR A 47 6.78 5.54 -10.60
C THR A 47 5.66 5.00 -9.73
N MET A 48 4.45 5.51 -9.88
CA MET A 48 3.27 4.94 -9.23
C MET A 48 2.33 4.31 -10.26
N LYS A 49 1.46 3.39 -9.83
CA LYS A 49 0.46 2.75 -10.69
C LYS A 49 -0.95 3.11 -10.28
N TYR A 50 -1.87 3.19 -11.24
CA TYR A 50 -3.28 3.30 -10.93
C TYR A 50 -4.16 2.45 -11.84
N THR A 51 -5.35 2.15 -11.35
CA THR A 51 -6.46 1.57 -12.12
C THR A 51 -7.72 2.41 -11.92
N TRP A 52 -8.75 2.17 -12.72
CA TRP A 52 -10.07 2.75 -12.51
C TRP A 52 -10.92 1.83 -11.66
N SER A 53 -11.64 2.39 -10.69
CA SER A 53 -12.54 1.62 -9.84
C SER A 53 -13.68 0.98 -10.63
N GLY A 54 -13.91 -0.31 -10.43
CA GLY A 54 -15.03 -1.09 -11.01
C GLY A 54 -16.01 -1.62 -9.96
N CYS A 55 -17.06 -2.31 -10.43
CA CYS A 55 -17.99 -3.12 -9.62
C CYS A 55 -17.75 -4.64 -9.78
N SER A 56 -16.62 -5.00 -10.39
CA SER A 56 -16.12 -6.36 -10.45
C SER A 56 -14.60 -6.29 -10.40
N LEU A 57 -13.97 -7.23 -9.69
CA LEU A 57 -12.52 -7.28 -9.60
C LEU A 57 -11.92 -7.50 -10.99
N SER A 58 -11.22 -6.50 -11.50
CA SER A 58 -10.47 -6.60 -12.76
C SER A 58 -8.98 -6.66 -12.50
N ASN A 59 -8.48 -5.84 -11.59
CA ASN A 59 -7.07 -5.66 -11.30
C ASN A 59 -6.87 -5.54 -9.79
N TYR A 60 -5.75 -6.08 -9.31
CA TYR A 60 -5.32 -5.94 -7.93
C TYR A 60 -3.82 -6.07 -7.85
N ALA A 61 -3.23 -5.55 -6.78
CA ALA A 61 -1.82 -5.71 -6.51
C ALA A 61 -1.58 -6.37 -5.16
N LYS A 62 -0.44 -7.02 -5.05
CA LYS A 62 0.08 -7.61 -3.82
C LYS A 62 1.47 -7.05 -3.55
N TRP A 63 1.71 -6.64 -2.31
CA TRP A 63 3.04 -6.44 -1.75
C TRP A 63 3.37 -7.65 -0.88
N ASP A 64 4.32 -8.45 -1.34
CA ASP A 64 4.86 -9.61 -0.65
C ASP A 64 5.94 -9.17 0.33
N ASN A 65 5.65 -9.28 1.62
CA ASN A 65 6.62 -8.94 2.66
C ASN A 65 7.33 -10.18 3.23
N GLY A 66 7.15 -11.35 2.61
CA GLY A 66 7.71 -12.63 3.02
C GLY A 66 7.21 -13.07 4.40
N VAL A 67 8.14 -13.23 5.33
CA VAL A 67 7.84 -13.54 6.74
C VAL A 67 7.52 -12.29 7.58
N GLY A 68 7.65 -11.09 6.99
CA GLY A 68 7.54 -9.82 7.71
C GLY A 68 8.51 -9.69 8.89
N PRO A 69 8.42 -8.62 9.69
CA PRO A 69 9.09 -8.58 10.97
C PRO A 69 8.49 -9.64 11.92
N SER A 70 9.36 -10.32 12.65
CA SER A 70 8.98 -11.19 13.75
C SER A 70 8.62 -10.31 14.96
N GLY A 71 7.33 -10.19 15.28
CA GLY A 71 6.87 -9.40 16.42
C GLY A 71 5.80 -8.36 16.08
N TRP A 72 5.65 -7.40 16.98
CA TRP A 72 4.73 -6.28 16.80
C TRP A 72 5.35 -5.23 15.90
N ALA A 73 4.61 -4.80 14.89
CA ALA A 73 5.00 -3.73 14.00
C ALA A 73 3.79 -2.89 13.61
N THR A 74 4.05 -1.73 13.02
CA THR A 74 3.04 -0.87 12.41
C THR A 74 3.07 -1.00 10.90
N HIS A 75 1.94 -0.77 10.25
CA HIS A 75 1.80 -0.78 8.80
C HIS A 75 1.20 0.54 8.31
N ASP A 76 1.83 1.14 7.30
CA ASP A 76 1.35 2.32 6.62
C ASP A 76 1.39 2.09 5.11
N THR A 77 0.46 2.70 4.37
CA THR A 77 0.49 2.76 2.90
C THR A 77 0.76 4.20 2.46
N TYR A 78 1.54 4.38 1.40
CA TYR A 78 1.74 5.69 0.81
C TYR A 78 0.58 6.01 -0.14
N ILE A 79 -0.01 7.20 0.02
CA ILE A 79 -1.00 7.71 -0.90
C ILE A 79 -0.34 8.81 -1.75
N PRO A 80 -0.11 8.57 -3.05
CA PRO A 80 0.49 9.56 -3.93
C PRO A 80 -0.45 10.73 -4.16
N GLY A 81 0.13 11.88 -4.45
CA GLY A 81 -0.57 13.13 -4.65
C GLY A 81 -1.42 13.19 -5.91
N THR A 82 -1.07 12.39 -6.92
CA THR A 82 -1.85 12.31 -8.16
C THR A 82 -2.47 10.93 -8.40
N ASN A 83 -3.63 10.91 -9.06
CA ASN A 83 -4.31 9.70 -9.56
C ASN A 83 -4.65 8.61 -8.51
N ALA A 84 -4.57 8.92 -7.21
CA ALA A 84 -5.15 8.14 -6.11
C ALA A 84 -6.39 8.85 -5.54
N THR A 85 -7.52 8.76 -6.24
CA THR A 85 -8.71 9.60 -5.97
C THR A 85 -9.90 8.80 -5.43
N ASN A 86 -9.73 7.53 -5.10
CA ASN A 86 -10.81 6.69 -4.62
C ASN A 86 -11.16 6.99 -3.15
N PRO A 87 -12.43 7.25 -2.80
CA PRO A 87 -12.83 7.53 -1.43
C PRO A 87 -12.94 6.30 -0.52
N GLY A 88 -12.76 5.10 -1.05
CA GLY A 88 -12.86 3.84 -0.33
C GLY A 88 -12.05 2.75 -1.00
N ALA A 89 -10.78 3.01 -1.27
CA ALA A 89 -9.86 2.04 -1.86
C ALA A 89 -9.75 0.81 -0.92
N PRO A 90 -10.07 -0.41 -1.37
CA PRO A 90 -10.18 -1.57 -0.51
C PRO A 90 -8.83 -2.28 -0.37
N TYR A 91 -8.33 -2.33 0.87
CA TYR A 91 -7.10 -3.01 1.21
C TYR A 91 -7.37 -4.26 2.06
N LEU A 92 -6.43 -5.20 1.98
CA LEU A 92 -6.38 -6.38 2.83
C LEU A 92 -4.97 -6.52 3.40
N LEU A 93 -4.84 -6.53 4.72
CA LEU A 93 -3.60 -6.81 5.43
C LEU A 93 -3.67 -8.23 6.00
N SER A 94 -2.66 -9.06 5.72
CA SER A 94 -2.48 -10.32 6.46
C SER A 94 -1.56 -10.12 7.66
N TYR A 95 -1.80 -10.87 8.73
CA TYR A 95 -1.00 -10.83 9.95
C TYR A 95 -1.15 -12.16 10.71
N ASN A 96 -0.25 -12.43 11.67
CA ASN A 96 -0.28 -13.63 12.51
C ASN A 96 -0.50 -14.93 11.69
N THR A 97 0.30 -15.09 10.63
CA THR A 97 0.34 -16.24 9.70
C THR A 97 -0.90 -16.43 8.80
N ALA A 98 -2.12 -16.30 9.32
CA ALA A 98 -3.35 -16.58 8.57
C ALA A 98 -4.48 -15.59 8.84
N SER A 99 -4.28 -14.63 9.75
CA SER A 99 -5.30 -13.63 10.07
C SER A 99 -5.33 -12.56 8.98
N GLN A 100 -6.50 -11.98 8.76
CA GLN A 100 -6.75 -11.00 7.72
C GLN A 100 -7.54 -9.84 8.29
N TYR A 101 -7.17 -8.62 7.89
CA TYR A 101 -7.86 -7.39 8.22
C TYR A 101 -8.21 -6.64 6.94
N HIS A 102 -9.50 -6.46 6.70
CA HIS A 102 -10.01 -5.66 5.59
C HIS A 102 -10.24 -4.24 6.06
N PHE A 103 -9.76 -3.28 5.27
CA PHE A 103 -9.94 -1.86 5.55
C PHE A 103 -10.10 -1.08 4.25
N SER A 104 -10.53 0.17 4.37
CA SER A 104 -10.63 1.06 3.22
C SER A 104 -10.00 2.40 3.55
N ILE A 105 -9.25 2.94 2.60
CA ILE A 105 -8.66 4.28 2.72
C ILE A 105 -9.34 5.21 1.72
N ASN A 106 -9.71 6.39 2.21
CA ASN A 106 -10.11 7.50 1.35
C ASN A 106 -8.85 8.15 0.77
N GLN A 107 -8.35 7.64 -0.35
CA GLN A 107 -7.15 8.15 -1.01
C GLN A 107 -7.32 9.61 -1.42
N ASN A 108 -8.55 10.03 -1.76
CA ASN A 108 -8.87 11.42 -2.09
C ASN A 108 -8.72 12.42 -0.92
N SER A 109 -8.48 11.94 0.31
CA SER A 109 -8.25 12.78 1.49
C SER A 109 -6.78 12.95 1.84
N TYR A 110 -5.88 12.28 1.13
CA TYR A 110 -4.44 12.30 1.38
C TYR A 110 -3.70 12.71 0.11
N TYR A 111 -2.51 13.26 0.28
CA TYR A 111 -1.66 13.74 -0.79
C TYR A 111 -0.21 13.63 -0.32
N ASP A 112 0.62 12.86 -1.04
CA ASP A 112 2.03 12.60 -0.73
C ASP A 112 2.26 12.24 0.75
N ALA A 113 1.50 11.24 1.24
CA ALA A 113 1.43 10.94 2.67
C ALA A 113 1.41 9.46 3.00
N TRP A 114 2.12 9.10 4.09
CA TRP A 114 1.98 7.81 4.75
C TRP A 114 0.70 7.77 5.60
N VAL A 115 -0.15 6.80 5.33
CA VAL A 115 -1.43 6.60 6.02
C VAL A 115 -1.40 5.28 6.78
N ARG A 116 -1.60 5.38 8.11
CA ARG A 116 -1.68 4.23 9.02
C ARG A 116 -2.92 3.39 8.72
N THR A 117 -2.73 2.08 8.56
CA THR A 117 -3.83 1.13 8.26
C THR A 117 -4.92 1.13 9.32
N ASP A 118 -4.54 1.06 10.59
CA ASP A 118 -5.47 1.20 11.71
C ASP A 118 -4.91 2.25 12.68
N PRO A 119 -5.41 3.50 12.64
CA PRO A 119 -4.95 4.56 13.54
C PRO A 119 -5.35 4.32 15.00
N SER A 120 -6.35 3.49 15.25
CA SER A 120 -6.92 3.24 16.59
C SER A 120 -6.20 2.10 17.32
N ASP A 121 -5.81 1.05 16.58
CA ASP A 121 -4.96 -0.04 17.05
C ASP A 121 -3.86 -0.32 16.00
N PRO A 122 -2.74 0.44 16.03
CA PRO A 122 -1.76 0.42 14.96
C PRO A 122 -0.83 -0.78 14.94
N TRP A 123 -0.88 -1.63 15.97
CA TRP A 123 0.10 -2.68 16.21
C TRP A 123 -0.41 -4.02 15.71
N TRP A 124 0.34 -4.62 14.80
CA TRP A 124 0.03 -5.91 14.20
C TRP A 124 1.15 -6.89 14.51
N TYR A 125 0.79 -8.09 14.95
CA TYR A 125 1.76 -9.14 15.22
C TYR A 125 2.04 -9.96 13.97
N ASN A 126 3.31 -10.07 13.57
CA ASN A 126 3.78 -10.80 12.39
C ASN A 126 3.03 -10.38 11.12
N ILE A 127 3.26 -9.13 10.69
CA ILE A 127 2.64 -8.58 9.49
C ILE A 127 3.04 -9.43 8.28
N GLY A 128 2.05 -9.80 7.46
CA GLY A 128 2.21 -10.50 6.20
C GLY A 128 1.94 -9.60 5.00
N ASN A 129 1.65 -10.23 3.86
CA ASN A 129 1.33 -9.56 2.61
C ASN A 129 0.16 -8.56 2.74
N VAL A 130 0.18 -7.59 1.84
CA VAL A 130 -0.87 -6.57 1.67
C VAL A 130 -1.42 -6.67 0.26
N TRP A 131 -2.73 -6.53 0.12
CA TRP A 131 -3.42 -6.43 -1.17
C TRP A 131 -4.20 -5.13 -1.26
N LEU A 132 -4.32 -4.62 -2.49
CA LEU A 132 -5.19 -3.54 -2.87
C LEU A 132 -5.93 -3.96 -4.13
N ASP A 133 -7.25 -3.80 -4.14
CA ASP A 133 -8.11 -4.25 -5.24
C ASP A 133 -8.79 -3.05 -5.92
N ASP A 134 -9.20 -3.21 -7.17
CA ASP A 134 -9.87 -2.14 -7.93
C ASP A 134 -11.41 -2.13 -7.83
N ASN A 135 -12.00 -2.92 -6.93
CA ASN A 135 -13.44 -3.18 -6.89
C ASN A 135 -14.21 -2.64 -5.66
N PRO A 136 -14.17 -1.34 -5.36
CA PRO A 136 -15.06 -0.75 -4.35
C PRO A 136 -16.45 -0.36 -4.89
N CYS A 137 -16.77 -0.68 -6.15
CA CYS A 137 -18.05 -0.35 -6.80
C CYS A 137 -18.44 1.14 -6.74
N ASN A 138 -17.46 2.02 -6.94
CA ASN A 138 -17.65 3.48 -7.02
C ASN A 138 -17.18 4.09 -8.38
N GLY A 139 -16.99 3.24 -9.39
CA GLY A 139 -17.24 3.43 -10.83
C GLY A 139 -16.46 4.46 -11.64
N SER A 140 -15.89 5.50 -11.04
CA SER A 140 -15.22 6.58 -11.79
C SER A 140 -14.04 7.21 -11.08
N SER A 141 -13.60 6.64 -9.96
CA SER A 141 -12.45 7.14 -9.22
C SER A 141 -11.23 6.27 -9.48
N LYS A 142 -10.04 6.85 -9.33
CA LYS A 142 -8.78 6.16 -9.60
C LYS A 142 -8.25 5.57 -8.30
N ILE A 143 -7.78 4.34 -8.33
CA ILE A 143 -7.15 3.69 -7.19
C ILE A 143 -5.65 3.72 -7.45
N GLY A 144 -4.92 4.43 -6.59
CA GLY A 144 -3.46 4.51 -6.65
C GLY A 144 -2.82 3.36 -5.89
N PHE A 145 -1.78 2.78 -6.47
CA PHE A 145 -1.00 1.66 -5.97
C PHE A 145 0.43 2.13 -5.83
N ASP A 146 0.87 2.19 -4.58
CA ASP A 146 2.16 2.77 -4.23
C ASP A 146 2.79 2.06 -3.03
N GLU A 147 3.83 2.62 -2.44
CA GLU A 147 4.65 1.89 -1.48
C GLU A 147 3.94 1.56 -0.15
N MET A 148 4.39 0.47 0.45
CA MET A 148 3.99 0.07 1.81
C MET A 148 5.17 0.24 2.75
N LYS A 149 4.90 0.62 4.01
CA LYS A 149 5.89 0.75 5.06
C LYS A 149 5.53 -0.13 6.23
N ILE A 150 6.53 -0.85 6.74
CA ILE A 150 6.45 -1.59 8.00
C ILE A 150 7.55 -1.08 8.93
N ALA A 151 7.20 -0.79 10.18
CA ALA A 151 8.14 -0.34 11.22
C ALA A 151 7.92 -1.09 12.53
N ASP A 152 8.97 -1.72 13.07
CA ASP A 152 8.96 -2.53 14.32
C ASP A 152 9.26 -1.73 15.60
#